data_AF-A0A521T9D8-F1
#
_entry.id   AF-A0A521T9D8-F1
#
_cell.length_a   1.000
_cell.length_b   1.000
_cell.length_c   1.000
_cell.angle_alpha   90.00
_cell.angle_beta   90.00
_cell.angle_gamma   90.00
#
_symmetry.space_group_name_H-M   'P 1'
#
loop_
_entity.id
_entity.type
_entity.pdbx_description
1 polymer ?
#
loop_
_entity_poly.entity_id
_entity_poly.type
_entity_poly.pdbx_seq_one_letter_code
_entity_poly.pdbx_strand_id
1 'polypeptide(L)'
;GEFEIPDGAKPGPIDVTYKSKMKPSTPFDANGYTIKTWGRKGTNNGILGVWGEFVSVDYDICIADGACIEACPVGVYEWFDTPGNPGSEKKPLMSKEPDCIFCLACEGVCPPQAIKIFEQK
;
A
#
# COMPACT_ATOMS: atom_id res chain seq x y z
N GLY A 1 -6.01 -32.00 5.21
CA GLY A 1 -6.94 -30.90 4.91
C GLY A 1 -6.44 -29.71 5.67
N GLU A 2 -5.41 -29.07 5.14
CA GLU A 2 -4.82 -27.87 5.71
C GLU A 2 -5.40 -26.69 4.94
N PHE A 3 -6.18 -25.88 5.65
CA PHE A 3 -6.47 -24.54 5.18
C PHE A 3 -5.24 -23.71 5.54
N GLU A 4 -4.24 -23.68 4.65
CA GLU A 4 -3.15 -22.71 4.74
C GLU A 4 -3.76 -21.33 4.50
N ILE A 5 -3.66 -20.44 5.49
CA ILE A 5 -3.89 -19.02 5.27
C ILE A 5 -2.73 -18.56 4.38
N PRO A 6 -2.97 -18.05 3.15
CA PRO A 6 -1.87 -17.80 2.23
C PRO A 6 -1.07 -16.58 2.69
N ASP A 7 0.25 -16.69 2.55
CA ASP A 7 1.24 -15.73 3.02
C ASP A 7 0.83 -14.26 2.77
N GLY A 8 0.78 -13.45 3.83
CA GLY A 8 0.74 -11.99 3.77
C GLY A 8 -0.60 -11.34 4.09
N ALA A 9 -1.74 -11.84 3.60
CA ALA A 9 -3.02 -11.17 3.80
C ALA A 9 -3.41 -11.05 5.29
N LYS A 10 -3.81 -9.86 5.73
CA LYS A 10 -4.14 -9.58 7.14
C LYS A 10 -5.26 -8.52 7.27
N PRO A 11 -6.01 -8.50 8.38
CA PRO A 11 -6.98 -7.44 8.63
C PRO A 11 -6.28 -6.11 8.92
N GLY A 12 -6.95 -5.00 8.61
CA GLY A 12 -6.50 -3.68 9.02
C GLY A 12 -6.94 -3.27 10.43
N PRO A 13 -6.64 -2.04 10.86
CA PRO A 13 -5.98 -0.98 10.09
C PRO A 13 -4.47 -1.18 9.91
N ILE A 14 -3.87 -0.38 9.02
CA ILE A 14 -2.41 -0.27 8.88
C ILE A 14 -1.74 0.06 10.23
N ASP A 15 -0.62 -0.61 10.53
CA ASP A 15 0.20 -0.27 11.70
C ASP A 15 0.93 1.05 11.44
N VAL A 16 0.45 2.15 12.02
CA VAL A 16 1.05 3.49 11.84
C VAL A 16 2.49 3.62 12.34
N THR A 17 3.01 2.62 13.06
CA THR A 17 4.40 2.53 13.51
C THR A 17 5.25 1.59 12.66
N TYR A 18 4.77 1.15 11.48
CA TYR A 18 5.48 0.19 10.62
C TYR A 18 6.92 0.62 10.30
N LYS A 19 7.19 1.92 10.14
CA LYS A 19 8.53 2.45 9.81
C LYS A 19 9.60 2.08 10.85
N SER A 20 9.23 1.88 12.11
CA SER A 20 10.15 1.47 13.18
C SER A 20 10.15 -0.04 13.44
N LYS A 21 9.10 -0.76 13.04
CA LYS A 21 8.92 -2.20 13.30
C LYS A 21 9.30 -3.09 12.12
N MET A 22 9.18 -2.58 10.90
CA MET A 22 9.44 -3.33 9.67
C MET A 22 10.78 -2.93 9.08
N LYS A 23 11.51 -3.91 8.56
CA LYS A 23 12.76 -3.66 7.83
C LYS A 23 12.42 -2.99 6.48
N PRO A 24 13.16 -1.95 6.06
CA PRO A 24 13.10 -1.46 4.70
C PRO A 24 13.37 -2.60 3.71
N SER A 25 12.58 -2.65 2.64
CA SER A 25 12.76 -3.59 1.53
C SER A 25 13.19 -2.83 0.26
N THR A 26 13.42 -3.58 -0.83
CA THR A 26 13.84 -2.98 -2.10
C THR A 26 12.81 -1.94 -2.57
N PRO A 27 13.22 -0.68 -2.81
CA PRO A 27 12.32 0.36 -3.29
C PRO A 27 11.84 0.06 -4.72
N PHE A 28 10.81 0.79 -5.15
CA PHE A 28 10.21 0.63 -6.47
C PHE A 28 10.16 1.97 -7.20
N ASP A 29 10.74 2.05 -8.40
CA ASP A 29 10.75 3.27 -9.21
C ASP A 29 9.55 3.29 -10.15
N ALA A 30 8.76 4.38 -10.09
CA ALA A 30 7.61 4.62 -10.95
C ALA A 30 7.45 6.11 -11.22
N ASN A 31 7.12 6.50 -12.45
CA ASN A 31 6.85 7.90 -12.83
C ASN A 31 7.94 8.92 -12.40
N GLY A 32 9.21 8.50 -12.40
CA GLY A 32 10.33 9.36 -11.98
C GLY A 32 10.43 9.56 -10.46
N TYR A 33 9.68 8.80 -9.68
CA TYR A 33 9.67 8.81 -8.22
C TYR A 33 10.03 7.43 -7.65
N THR A 34 10.83 7.41 -6.58
CA THR A 34 11.24 6.19 -5.88
C THR A 34 10.33 5.94 -4.67
N ILE A 35 9.44 4.96 -4.78
CA ILE A 35 8.56 4.54 -3.70
C ILE A 35 9.35 3.68 -2.72
N LYS A 36 9.37 4.10 -1.46
CA LYS A 36 9.95 3.29 -0.37
C LYS A 36 9.03 2.13 -0.02
N THR A 37 9.62 0.99 0.35
CA THR A 37 8.87 -0.21 0.75
C THR A 37 9.39 -0.78 2.06
N TRP A 38 8.54 -1.47 2.82
CA TRP A 38 8.87 -2.08 4.10
C TRP A 38 8.23 -3.46 4.22
N GLY A 39 9.00 -4.43 4.72
CA GLY A 39 8.47 -5.73 5.12
C GLY A 39 8.17 -6.71 3.98
N ARG A 40 8.42 -6.36 2.71
CA ARG A 40 8.31 -7.31 1.59
C ARG A 40 9.21 -8.52 1.81
N LYS A 41 8.70 -9.73 1.56
CA LYS A 41 9.47 -10.98 1.64
C LYS A 41 9.45 -11.73 0.33
N GLY A 42 10.64 -12.18 -0.10
CA GLY A 42 10.80 -12.90 -1.35
C GLY A 42 10.56 -12.02 -2.59
N THR A 43 10.50 -12.67 -3.75
CA THR A 43 10.31 -12.03 -5.05
C THR A 43 8.90 -12.21 -5.61
N ASN A 44 8.08 -13.08 -5.01
CA ASN A 44 6.68 -13.25 -5.38
C ASN A 44 5.81 -12.14 -4.75
N ASN A 45 4.49 -12.25 -4.94
CA ASN A 45 3.51 -11.30 -4.44
C ASN A 45 2.77 -11.80 -3.18
N GLY A 46 3.28 -12.82 -2.48
CA GLY A 46 2.65 -13.29 -1.24
C GLY A 46 2.66 -12.20 -0.17
N ILE A 47 3.86 -11.74 0.22
CA ILE A 47 4.04 -10.71 1.25
C ILE A 47 4.65 -9.47 0.62
N LEU A 48 3.83 -8.44 0.43
CA LEU A 48 4.24 -7.19 -0.20
C LEU A 48 4.57 -6.09 0.82
N GLY A 49 4.01 -6.17 2.03
CA GLY A 49 4.25 -5.21 3.09
C GLY A 49 3.67 -3.82 2.81
N VAL A 50 4.30 -2.78 3.38
CA VAL A 50 3.85 -1.38 3.25
C VAL A 50 4.66 -0.67 2.17
N TRP A 51 3.98 0.08 1.32
CA TRP A 51 4.56 0.86 0.22
C TRP A 51 4.23 2.34 0.41
N GLY A 52 5.17 3.23 0.11
CA GLY A 52 5.05 4.68 0.24
C GLY A 52 5.38 5.21 1.64
N GLU A 53 5.91 6.43 1.72
CA GLU A 53 6.41 7.04 2.96
C GLU A 53 5.43 8.03 3.60
N PHE A 54 4.86 8.93 2.83
CA PHE A 54 3.90 9.95 3.23
C PHE A 54 2.52 9.71 2.62
N VAL A 55 2.42 8.88 1.58
CA VAL A 55 1.20 8.18 1.17
C VAL A 55 1.45 6.68 1.29
N SER A 56 1.24 6.12 2.47
CA SER A 56 1.53 4.72 2.75
C SER A 56 0.30 3.84 2.52
N VAL A 57 0.48 2.72 1.82
CA VAL A 57 -0.54 1.68 1.66
C VAL A 57 0.04 0.34 2.09
N ASP A 58 -0.64 -0.34 3.00
CA ASP A 58 -0.31 -1.71 3.38
C ASP A 58 -0.93 -2.68 2.37
N TYR A 59 -0.11 -3.23 1.48
CA TYR A 59 -0.55 -4.12 0.40
C TYR A 59 -1.02 -5.49 0.92
N ASP A 60 -0.62 -5.84 2.13
CA ASP A 60 -1.05 -7.05 2.83
C ASP A 60 -2.45 -6.87 3.47
N ILE A 61 -2.93 -5.63 3.61
CA ILE A 61 -4.32 -5.31 4.04
C ILE A 61 -5.21 -4.96 2.84
N CYS A 62 -4.65 -4.32 1.80
CA CYS A 62 -5.40 -3.79 0.67
C CYS A 62 -6.18 -4.89 -0.09
N ILE A 63 -7.47 -4.65 -0.32
CA ILE A 63 -8.39 -5.57 -1.03
C ILE A 63 -8.75 -5.10 -2.45
N ALA A 64 -8.01 -4.13 -3.00
CA ALA A 64 -8.28 -3.52 -4.31
C ALA A 64 -9.70 -2.92 -4.47
N ASP A 65 -10.26 -2.35 -3.40
CA ASP A 65 -11.57 -1.69 -3.42
C ASP A 65 -11.64 -0.53 -4.45
N GLY A 66 -10.60 0.31 -4.49
CA GLY A 66 -10.47 1.38 -5.50
C GLY A 66 -11.03 2.74 -5.10
N ALA A 67 -11.77 2.87 -3.99
CA ALA A 67 -12.30 4.17 -3.56
C ALA A 67 -11.20 5.24 -3.35
N CYS A 68 -10.00 4.83 -2.95
CA CYS A 68 -8.86 5.74 -2.81
C CYS A 68 -8.39 6.38 -4.13
N ILE A 69 -8.53 5.68 -5.26
CA ILE A 69 -8.19 6.18 -6.60
C ILE A 69 -9.23 7.24 -6.99
N GLU A 70 -10.51 6.90 -6.88
CA GLU A 70 -11.64 7.80 -7.20
C GLU A 70 -11.67 9.05 -6.30
N ALA A 71 -11.35 8.89 -5.02
CA ALA A 71 -11.39 9.98 -4.05
C ALA A 71 -10.18 10.92 -4.13
N CYS A 72 -9.12 10.59 -4.87
CA CYS A 72 -7.90 11.39 -4.90
C CYS A 72 -8.01 12.54 -5.91
N PRO A 73 -8.12 13.82 -5.47
CA PRO A 73 -8.36 14.95 -6.39
C PRO A 73 -7.17 15.29 -7.28
N VAL A 74 -5.99 14.76 -6.95
CA VAL A 74 -4.71 15.01 -7.64
C VAL A 74 -4.16 13.75 -8.32
N GLY A 75 -4.91 12.63 -8.30
CA GLY A 75 -4.56 11.42 -9.04
C GLY A 75 -3.22 10.79 -8.65
N VAL A 76 -2.95 10.64 -7.34
CA VAL A 76 -1.71 10.05 -6.80
C VAL A 76 -1.55 8.58 -7.19
N TYR A 77 -2.67 7.87 -7.34
CA TYR A 77 -2.70 6.43 -7.48
C TYR A 77 -2.97 5.97 -8.91
N GLU A 78 -2.37 4.85 -9.29
CA GLU A 78 -2.73 4.04 -10.45
C GLU A 78 -2.89 2.57 -10.07
N TRP A 79 -3.51 1.75 -10.93
CA TRP A 79 -3.57 0.31 -10.69
C TRP A 79 -2.23 -0.35 -11.00
N PHE A 80 -1.79 -1.23 -10.11
CA PHE A 80 -0.60 -2.04 -10.26
C PHE A 80 -0.93 -3.51 -10.03
N ASP A 81 -0.57 -4.36 -10.98
CA ASP A 81 -0.87 -5.79 -10.94
C ASP A 81 0.02 -6.52 -9.93
N THR A 82 -0.61 -7.32 -9.07
CA THR A 82 0.04 -8.15 -8.05
C THR A 82 -0.48 -9.58 -8.12
N PRO A 83 -0.28 -10.29 -9.24
CA PRO A 83 -0.87 -11.60 -9.45
C PRO A 83 -0.40 -12.60 -8.39
N GLY A 84 -1.33 -13.42 -7.88
CA GLY A 84 -1.10 -14.40 -6.83
C GLY A 84 -0.95 -13.81 -5.42
N ASN A 85 -1.26 -12.52 -5.21
CA ASN A 85 -1.34 -11.95 -3.86
C ASN A 85 -2.66 -12.36 -3.18
N PRO A 86 -2.62 -12.83 -1.92
CA PRO A 86 -3.83 -13.33 -1.28
C PRO A 86 -4.86 -12.28 -0.88
N GLY A 87 -4.48 -11.01 -0.80
CA GLY A 87 -5.44 -9.91 -0.55
C GLY A 87 -6.16 -9.47 -1.81
N SER A 88 -5.45 -9.33 -2.93
CA SER A 88 -6.01 -8.96 -4.24
C SER A 88 -4.97 -9.05 -5.36
N GLU A 89 -5.41 -9.36 -6.58
CA GLU A 89 -4.54 -9.46 -7.77
C GLU A 89 -4.02 -8.10 -8.30
N LYS A 90 -4.38 -6.99 -7.66
CA LYS A 90 -3.91 -5.63 -7.97
C LYS A 90 -3.89 -4.75 -6.73
N LYS A 91 -3.15 -3.64 -6.74
CA LYS A 91 -3.03 -2.65 -5.65
C LYS A 91 -2.98 -1.21 -6.19
N PRO A 92 -3.39 -0.20 -5.40
CA PRO A 92 -3.20 1.20 -5.76
C PRO A 92 -1.72 1.58 -5.55
N LEU A 93 -1.01 1.83 -6.65
CA LEU A 93 0.38 2.30 -6.65
C LEU A 93 0.40 3.82 -6.54
N MET A 94 1.00 4.32 -5.47
CA MET A 94 1.21 5.74 -5.18
C MET A 94 2.37 6.33 -6.00
N SER A 95 2.40 6.09 -7.31
CA SER A 95 3.52 6.50 -8.18
C SER A 95 3.70 8.01 -8.29
N LYS A 96 2.68 8.79 -7.96
CA LYS A 96 2.77 10.25 -7.83
C LYS A 96 2.67 10.69 -6.37
N GLU A 97 3.29 9.93 -5.45
CA GLU A 97 3.35 10.27 -4.03
C GLU A 97 3.62 11.76 -3.78
N PRO A 98 4.64 12.39 -4.42
CA PRO A 98 4.97 13.81 -4.21
C PRO A 98 3.85 14.82 -4.50
N ASP A 99 2.85 14.44 -5.31
CA ASP A 99 1.73 15.31 -5.67
C ASP A 99 0.64 15.33 -4.59
N CYS A 100 0.77 14.50 -3.54
CA CYS A 100 -0.20 14.42 -2.45
C CYS A 100 -0.35 15.77 -1.74
N ILE A 101 -1.59 16.25 -1.65
CA ILE A 101 -1.98 17.48 -0.95
C ILE A 101 -2.45 17.24 0.49
N PHE A 102 -2.23 16.05 1.04
CA PHE A 102 -2.58 15.66 2.40
C PHE A 102 -4.06 15.87 2.79
N CYS A 103 -4.98 15.76 1.83
CA CYS A 103 -6.43 15.96 2.08
C CYS A 103 -7.10 14.86 2.92
N LEU A 104 -6.40 13.75 3.19
CA LEU A 104 -6.85 12.58 3.96
C LEU A 104 -8.06 11.82 3.40
N ALA A 105 -8.57 12.19 2.22
CA ALA A 105 -9.73 11.54 1.60
C ALA A 105 -9.52 10.03 1.42
N CYS A 106 -8.35 9.61 0.92
CA CYS A 106 -8.02 8.20 0.73
C CYS A 106 -7.93 7.39 2.04
N GLU A 107 -7.53 8.00 3.17
CA GLU A 107 -7.61 7.32 4.48
C GLU A 107 -9.06 7.06 4.88
N GLY A 108 -9.93 8.06 4.72
CA GLY A 108 -11.31 8.02 5.17
C GLY A 108 -12.20 7.07 4.36
N VAL A 109 -11.91 6.87 3.07
CA VAL A 109 -12.72 6.02 2.19
C VAL A 109 -12.26 4.56 2.14
N CYS A 110 -11.06 4.23 2.63
CA CYS A 110 -10.51 2.88 2.52
C CYS A 110 -11.20 1.92 3.50
N PRO A 111 -12.01 0.94 3.05
CA PRO A 111 -12.79 0.11 3.97
C PRO A 111 -11.94 -0.70 4.96
N PRO A 112 -10.82 -1.35 4.57
CA PRO A 112 -9.97 -2.05 5.52
C PRO A 112 -8.95 -1.11 6.20
N GLN A 113 -9.01 0.20 5.97
CA GLN A 113 -8.09 1.19 6.54
C GLN A 113 -6.62 0.84 6.29
N ALA A 114 -6.31 0.44 5.05
CA ALA A 114 -4.96 0.07 4.61
C ALA A 114 -4.04 1.27 4.37
N ILE A 115 -4.57 2.49 4.42
CA ILE A 115 -3.89 3.72 3.98
C ILE A 115 -3.57 4.60 5.17
N LYS A 116 -2.34 5.12 5.22
CA LYS A 116 -1.95 6.18 6.14
C LYS A 116 -1.15 7.26 5.41
N ILE A 117 -1.62 8.49 5.54
CA ILE A 117 -0.99 9.73 5.14
C ILE A 117 -0.18 10.28 6.32
N PHE A 118 1.07 10.61 6.05
CA PHE A 118 1.95 11.31 6.98
C PHE A 118 2.27 12.68 6.37
N GLU A 119 1.73 13.75 6.94
CA GLU A 119 2.06 15.12 6.50
C GLU A 119 3.57 15.36 6.57
N GLN A 120 4.14 15.84 5.46
CA GLN A 120 5.50 16.37 5.46
C GLN A 120 5.48 17.74 6.16
N LYS A 121 6.20 17.85 7.27
CA LYS A 121 6.49 19.14 7.92
C LYS A 121 7.77 19.74 7.37
#